data_AF-A0A9P1CJ68-F1
#
_entry.id   AF-A0A9P1CJ68-F1
#
_cell.length_a   1.000
_cell.length_b   1.000
_cell.length_c   1.000
_cell.angle_alpha   90.00
_cell.angle_beta   90.00
_cell.angle_gamma   90.00
#
_symmetry.space_group_name_H-M   'P 1'
#
loop_
_entity.id
_entity.type
_entity.pdbx_description
1 polymer ?
#
loop_
_entity_poly.entity_id
_entity_poly.type
_entity_poly.pdbx_seq_one_letter_code
_entity_poly.pdbx_strand_id
1 'polypeptide(L)'
;MAVLGRWRLVLLWLWPCLAASPKTPNVEVTENQGYAAGQSGEYFRYKHMFYKKPTEEDFENAQKVAQEVRCPVCVHLLRSLLSRARSYSEDDIADVLEGNTDYERTGDAVEDQMLKHKKGCNKHFKDDLVAEGFMLRPCKEVAPEIKNDTSPCLWQSPEKPSKQAVDTYEVWKEGVFYACEQSISHHTDALSEALAERLRGQRDVNLTEVAQQACQKVAKCESVKKAKEAKPPPAGAGSTSQAPKKGKGSKKEL
;
A
#
# COMPACT_ATOMS: atom_id res chain seq x y z
N MET A 1 24.51 26.47 41.13
CA MET A 1 23.50 27.34 41.77
C MET A 1 22.18 26.60 41.75
N ALA A 2 21.68 26.26 42.94
CA ALA A 2 20.45 25.49 43.14
C ALA A 2 19.24 26.41 43.07
N VAL A 3 18.22 26.03 42.31
CA VAL A 3 16.87 26.64 42.41
C VAL A 3 15.90 25.53 42.77
N LEU A 4 15.54 25.53 44.05
CA LEU A 4 14.44 24.81 44.65
C LEU A 4 13.11 25.44 44.22
N GLY A 5 12.10 24.60 44.00
CA GLY A 5 10.74 24.94 44.42
C GLY A 5 9.67 24.96 43.33
N ARG A 6 8.78 23.96 43.35
CA ARG A 6 7.41 24.11 43.86
C ARG A 6 6.65 22.81 43.67
N TRP A 7 6.38 22.15 44.79
CA TRP A 7 5.42 21.07 44.88
C TRP A 7 4.01 21.67 44.87
N ARG A 8 3.20 21.34 43.87
CA ARG A 8 1.74 21.54 43.93
C ARG A 8 1.09 20.19 44.19
N LEU A 9 0.57 20.03 45.41
CA LEU A 9 -0.46 19.04 45.71
C LEU A 9 -1.65 19.29 44.78
N VAL A 10 -2.02 18.28 43.99
CA VAL A 10 -3.32 18.21 43.32
C VAL A 10 -4.14 17.16 44.06
N LEU A 11 -5.27 17.62 44.61
CA LEU A 11 -6.23 16.81 45.35
C LEU A 11 -6.79 15.68 44.46
N LEU A 12 -6.71 14.46 45.00
CA LEU A 12 -7.44 13.29 44.57
C LEU A 12 -8.95 13.49 44.80
N TRP A 13 -9.70 13.66 43.71
CA TRP A 13 -11.14 13.44 43.70
C TRP A 13 -11.39 11.99 43.24
N LEU A 14 -11.68 11.12 44.21
CA LEU A 14 -12.18 9.77 43.98
C LEU A 14 -13.69 9.84 43.70
N TRP A 15 -14.07 9.69 42.44
CA TRP A 15 -15.47 9.55 42.02
C TRP A 15 -15.70 8.10 41.57
N PRO A 16 -16.52 7.30 42.28
CA PRO A 16 -16.88 5.96 41.82
C PRO A 16 -17.98 6.06 40.76
N CYS A 17 -17.60 6.12 39.48
CA CYS A 17 -18.52 5.85 38.39
C CYS A 17 -18.68 4.33 38.23
N LEU A 18 -19.71 3.76 38.87
CA LEU A 18 -20.28 2.48 38.45
C LEU A 18 -20.91 2.68 37.06
N ALA A 19 -20.15 2.43 36.01
CA ALA A 19 -20.65 2.36 34.65
C ALA A 19 -21.26 0.96 34.42
N ALA A 20 -22.58 0.89 34.35
CA ALA A 20 -23.28 -0.28 33.82
C ALA A 20 -22.84 -0.49 32.37
N SER A 21 -22.27 -1.65 32.07
CA SER A 21 -21.81 -2.02 30.73
C SER A 21 -23.02 -2.09 29.78
N PRO A 22 -23.17 -1.18 28.81
CA PRO A 22 -24.28 -1.24 27.88
C PRO A 22 -24.13 -2.52 27.04
N LYS A 23 -25.16 -3.36 27.04
CA LYS A 23 -25.25 -4.48 26.10
C LYS A 23 -25.22 -3.90 24.69
N THR A 24 -24.14 -4.14 23.96
CA THR A 24 -24.02 -3.75 22.55
C THR A 24 -25.14 -4.43 21.76
N PRO A 25 -25.99 -3.67 21.05
CA PRO A 25 -27.01 -4.26 20.20
C PRO A 25 -26.33 -5.13 19.14
N ASN A 26 -26.85 -6.34 18.93
CA ASN A 26 -26.48 -7.17 17.79
C ASN A 26 -26.93 -6.42 16.52
N VAL A 27 -25.98 -5.79 15.84
CA VAL A 27 -26.23 -5.17 14.54
C VAL A 27 -26.25 -6.29 13.51
N GLU A 28 -27.45 -6.75 13.13
CA GLU A 28 -27.63 -7.57 11.93
C GLU A 28 -27.31 -6.69 10.71
N VAL A 29 -26.11 -6.88 10.16
CA VAL A 29 -25.67 -6.24 8.91
C VAL A 29 -26.49 -6.87 7.78
N THR A 30 -27.59 -6.24 7.40
CA THR A 30 -28.38 -6.65 6.23
C THR A 30 -27.55 -6.41 4.97
N GLU A 31 -27.39 -7.44 4.15
CA GLU A 31 -26.62 -7.49 2.89
C GLU A 31 -26.96 -6.36 1.88
N ASN A 32 -28.11 -5.70 2.06
CA ASN A 32 -28.63 -4.65 1.18
C ASN A 32 -28.35 -3.20 1.65
N GLN A 33 -27.79 -2.98 2.84
CA GLN A 33 -27.33 -1.65 3.24
C GLN A 33 -25.88 -1.50 2.76
N GLY A 34 -25.70 -0.80 1.63
CA GLY A 34 -24.48 -0.65 0.82
C GLY A 34 -23.20 -0.13 1.49
N TYR A 35 -23.05 -0.27 2.80
CA TYR A 35 -21.75 -0.45 3.42
C TYR A 35 -21.32 -1.89 3.12
N ALA A 36 -20.54 -2.06 2.06
CA ALA A 36 -19.72 -3.24 1.92
C ALA A 36 -18.66 -3.21 3.05
N ALA A 37 -19.06 -3.52 4.28
CA ALA A 37 -18.12 -3.98 5.29
C ALA A 37 -17.56 -5.27 4.70
N GLY A 38 -16.31 -5.25 4.26
CA GLY A 38 -15.72 -6.34 3.50
C GLY A 38 -15.81 -7.63 4.29
N GLN A 39 -16.78 -8.50 3.98
CA GLN A 39 -16.83 -9.87 4.51
C GLN A 39 -16.06 -10.85 3.61
N SER A 40 -15.73 -10.45 2.38
CA SER A 40 -14.86 -11.18 1.46
C SER A 40 -13.41 -10.70 1.59
N GLY A 41 -12.49 -11.66 1.83
CA GLY A 41 -11.04 -11.57 2.10
C GLY A 41 -10.26 -10.36 1.60
N GLU A 42 -10.59 -9.88 0.40
CA GLU A 42 -9.83 -8.88 -0.32
C GLU A 42 -10.00 -7.46 0.23
N TYR A 43 -11.02 -7.18 1.05
CA TYR A 43 -11.32 -5.82 1.54
C TYR A 43 -11.14 -5.63 3.04
N PHE A 44 -10.67 -6.66 3.77
CA PHE A 44 -10.32 -6.53 5.19
C PHE A 44 -9.20 -5.54 5.45
N ARG A 45 -8.59 -4.99 4.40
CA ARG A 45 -7.64 -3.89 4.50
C ARG A 45 -8.29 -2.59 4.94
N TYR A 46 -9.56 -2.30 4.65
CA TYR A 46 -10.13 -0.97 4.90
C TYR A 46 -11.34 -1.03 5.84
N LYS A 47 -11.48 -0.02 6.71
CA LYS A 47 -12.65 0.15 7.57
C LYS A 47 -13.80 0.82 6.81
N HIS A 48 -13.45 1.70 5.87
CA HIS A 48 -14.42 2.52 5.13
C HIS A 48 -14.33 2.24 3.63
N MET A 49 -15.35 1.57 3.09
CA MET A 49 -15.66 1.57 1.65
C MET A 49 -16.84 2.50 1.44
N PHE A 50 -16.64 3.59 0.70
CA PHE A 50 -17.62 4.68 0.73
C PHE A 50 -18.94 4.31 0.05
N TYR A 51 -18.99 3.80 -1.19
CA TYR A 51 -20.31 3.51 -1.81
C TYR A 51 -20.35 2.44 -2.90
N LYS A 52 -19.21 1.92 -3.38
CA LYS A 52 -19.18 0.90 -4.45
C LYS A 52 -18.10 -0.14 -4.18
N LYS A 53 -18.47 -1.41 -4.38
CA LYS A 53 -17.50 -2.49 -4.49
C LYS A 53 -16.58 -2.19 -5.68
N PRO A 54 -15.25 -2.37 -5.54
CA PRO A 54 -14.33 -2.19 -6.65
C PRO A 54 -14.72 -3.04 -7.84
N THR A 55 -14.62 -2.45 -9.02
CA THR A 55 -14.89 -3.11 -10.29
C THR A 55 -13.66 -3.94 -10.72
N GLU A 56 -13.85 -4.84 -11.67
CA GLU A 56 -12.71 -5.55 -12.30
C GLU A 56 -11.74 -4.57 -12.99
N GLU A 57 -12.27 -3.49 -13.55
CA GLU A 57 -11.47 -2.40 -14.14
C GLU A 57 -10.59 -1.70 -13.08
N ASP A 58 -11.13 -1.45 -11.87
CA ASP A 58 -10.35 -0.89 -10.77
C ASP A 58 -9.19 -1.79 -10.37
N PHE A 59 -9.43 -3.10 -10.33
CA PHE A 59 -8.40 -4.11 -10.03
C PHE A 59 -7.32 -4.16 -11.11
N GLU A 60 -7.70 -4.19 -12.39
CA GLU A 60 -6.74 -4.12 -13.49
C GLU A 60 -5.91 -2.84 -13.46
N ASN A 61 -6.56 -1.71 -13.16
CA ASN A 61 -5.89 -0.42 -13.05
C ASN A 61 -4.91 -0.40 -11.88
N ALA A 62 -5.29 -0.94 -10.72
CA ALA A 62 -4.40 -1.09 -9.57
C ALA A 62 -3.18 -1.96 -9.92
N GLN A 63 -3.35 -3.06 -10.66
CA GLN A 63 -2.22 -3.89 -11.11
C GLN A 63 -1.30 -3.16 -12.09
N LYS A 64 -1.84 -2.39 -13.04
CA LYS A 64 -1.03 -1.59 -13.98
C LYS A 64 -0.19 -0.57 -13.21
N VAL A 65 -0.82 0.14 -12.27
CA VAL A 65 -0.13 1.09 -11.38
C VAL A 65 0.96 0.39 -10.58
N ALA A 66 0.65 -0.78 -10.00
CA ALA A 66 1.59 -1.57 -9.20
C ALA A 66 2.89 -1.86 -9.97
N GLN A 67 2.79 -2.25 -11.24
CA GLN A 67 3.97 -2.51 -12.08
C GLN A 67 4.86 -1.28 -12.25
N GLU A 68 4.28 -0.08 -12.29
CA GLU A 68 5.01 1.17 -12.53
C GLU A 68 5.69 1.69 -11.26
N VAL A 69 5.05 1.49 -10.09
CA VAL A 69 5.53 1.97 -8.79
C VAL A 69 6.23 0.89 -7.94
N ARG A 70 6.36 -0.34 -8.44
CA ARG A 70 6.96 -1.47 -7.71
C ARG A 70 8.34 -1.17 -7.13
N CYS A 71 9.25 -0.63 -7.94
CA CYS A 71 10.60 -0.29 -7.46
C CYS A 71 10.59 0.77 -6.36
N PRO A 72 10.01 1.97 -6.55
CA PRO A 72 10.04 3.00 -5.51
C PRO A 72 9.35 2.54 -4.22
N VAL A 73 8.25 1.79 -4.32
CA VAL A 73 7.57 1.20 -3.14
C VAL A 73 8.50 0.21 -2.40
N CYS A 74 9.11 -0.73 -3.13
CA CYS A 74 10.05 -1.70 -2.55
C CYS A 74 11.20 -1.00 -1.83
N VAL A 75 11.86 -0.04 -2.49
CA VAL A 75 13.02 0.67 -1.93
C VAL A 75 12.64 1.45 -0.67
N HIS A 76 11.51 2.15 -0.71
CA HIS A 76 11.07 2.94 0.42
C HIS A 76 10.73 2.06 1.63
N LEU A 77 9.95 0.99 1.40
CA LEU A 77 9.57 0.05 2.44
C LEU A 77 10.78 -0.67 3.03
N LEU A 78 11.67 -1.24 2.21
CA LEU A 78 12.88 -1.90 2.71
C LEU A 78 13.75 -0.96 3.54
N ARG A 79 13.96 0.28 3.10
CA ARG A 79 14.73 1.27 3.86
C ARG A 79 14.10 1.56 5.22
N SER A 80 12.78 1.77 5.25
CA SER A 80 12.04 2.02 6.50
C SER A 80 12.10 0.80 7.44
N LEU A 81 11.90 -0.40 6.90
CA LEU A 81 11.91 -1.66 7.64
C LEU A 81 13.28 -1.97 8.24
N LEU A 82 14.34 -1.89 7.43
CA LEU A 82 15.72 -2.11 7.88
C LEU A 82 16.18 -1.11 8.94
N SER A 83 15.63 0.11 8.94
CA SER A 83 15.94 1.09 9.99
C SER A 83 15.37 0.73 11.38
N ARG A 84 14.40 -0.20 11.43
CA ARG A 84 13.75 -0.69 12.65
C ARG A 84 14.16 -2.11 13.03
N ALA A 85 14.93 -2.79 12.19
CA ALA A 85 15.43 -4.13 12.47
C ALA A 85 16.35 -4.11 13.70
N ARG A 86 16.20 -5.10 14.59
CA ARG A 86 17.00 -5.20 15.82
C ARG A 86 18.45 -5.54 15.52
N SER A 87 18.66 -6.43 14.56
CA SER A 87 19.94 -6.74 13.95
C SER A 87 19.75 -6.98 12.45
N TYR A 88 20.87 -7.24 11.75
CA TYR A 88 20.87 -7.62 10.34
C TYR A 88 21.12 -9.12 10.16
N SER A 89 20.64 -9.96 11.08
CA SER A 89 20.50 -11.39 10.84
C SER A 89 19.38 -11.64 9.83
N GLU A 90 19.43 -12.79 9.16
CA GLU A 90 18.39 -13.22 8.22
C GLU A 90 17.02 -13.29 8.89
N ASP A 91 16.97 -13.91 10.08
CA ASP A 91 15.74 -14.04 10.87
C ASP A 91 15.15 -12.67 11.28
N ASP A 92 15.97 -11.75 11.80
CA ASP A 92 15.47 -10.43 12.22
C ASP A 92 14.97 -9.60 11.02
N ILE A 93 15.58 -9.76 9.85
CA ILE A 93 15.12 -9.11 8.64
C ILE A 93 13.81 -9.75 8.17
N ALA A 94 13.71 -11.07 8.15
CA ALA A 94 12.50 -11.80 7.78
C ALA A 94 11.32 -11.40 8.68
N ASP A 95 11.50 -11.39 10.00
CA ASP A 95 10.47 -10.99 10.97
C ASP A 95 9.92 -9.59 10.68
N VAL A 96 10.80 -8.65 10.34
CA VAL A 96 10.39 -7.27 10.04
C VAL A 96 9.67 -7.19 8.69
N LEU A 97 10.10 -7.94 7.67
CA LEU A 97 9.46 -8.00 6.35
C LEU A 97 8.09 -8.69 6.37
N GLU A 98 7.92 -9.69 7.24
CA GLU A 98 6.65 -10.37 7.45
C GLU A 98 5.62 -9.48 8.17
N GLY A 99 6.08 -8.46 8.90
CA GLY A 99 5.20 -7.51 9.57
C GLY A 99 4.20 -8.17 10.53
N ASN A 100 4.59 -9.28 11.14
CA ASN A 100 3.77 -10.02 12.09
C ASN A 100 3.68 -9.24 13.40
N THR A 101 2.61 -8.44 13.54
CA THR A 101 2.31 -7.70 14.76
C THR A 101 0.94 -8.12 15.30
N ASP A 102 0.90 -8.48 16.57
CA ASP A 102 -0.34 -8.72 17.27
C ASP A 102 -0.88 -7.38 17.80
N TYR A 103 -2.13 -7.09 17.45
CA TYR A 103 -2.84 -5.89 17.91
C TYR A 103 -3.74 -6.23 19.09
N GLU A 104 -3.79 -5.34 20.07
CA GLU A 104 -4.76 -5.43 21.15
C GLU A 104 -6.19 -5.28 20.60
N ARG A 105 -7.13 -6.02 21.20
CA ARG A 105 -8.55 -5.95 20.82
C ARG A 105 -9.12 -4.61 21.25
N THR A 106 -9.73 -3.92 20.30
CA THR A 106 -10.36 -2.60 20.47
C THR A 106 -11.78 -2.71 21.03
N GLY A 107 -12.41 -3.88 20.88
CA GLY A 107 -13.82 -4.10 21.18
C GLY A 107 -14.77 -3.78 20.03
N ASP A 108 -14.28 -3.14 18.95
CA ASP A 108 -15.02 -2.95 17.70
C ASP A 108 -14.76 -4.15 16.78
N ALA A 109 -15.80 -4.92 16.45
CA ALA A 109 -15.65 -6.18 15.71
C ALA A 109 -15.04 -5.98 14.30
N VAL A 110 -15.34 -4.86 13.65
CA VAL A 110 -14.85 -4.54 12.29
C VAL A 110 -13.38 -4.14 12.36
N GLU A 111 -13.00 -3.29 13.30
CA GLU A 111 -11.62 -2.88 13.53
C GLU A 111 -10.75 -4.06 13.98
N ASP A 112 -11.24 -4.89 14.90
CA ASP A 112 -10.56 -6.12 15.32
C ASP A 112 -10.34 -7.08 14.15
N GLN A 113 -11.32 -7.23 13.25
CA GLN A 113 -11.20 -8.05 12.05
C GLN A 113 -10.18 -7.47 11.06
N MET A 114 -10.18 -6.15 10.84
CA MET A 114 -9.19 -5.47 10.01
C MET A 114 -7.78 -5.64 10.59
N LEU A 115 -7.61 -5.39 11.90
CA LEU A 115 -6.33 -5.50 12.60
C LEU A 115 -5.78 -6.93 12.58
N LYS A 116 -6.65 -7.95 12.70
CA LYS A 116 -6.26 -9.36 12.56
C LYS A 116 -5.59 -9.67 11.21
N HIS A 117 -6.03 -9.00 10.14
CA HIS A 117 -5.47 -9.16 8.79
C HIS A 117 -4.40 -8.11 8.45
N LYS A 118 -4.08 -7.20 9.38
CA LYS A 118 -3.08 -6.13 9.19
C LYS A 118 -1.66 -6.65 9.44
N LYS A 119 -1.21 -7.55 8.56
CA LYS A 119 0.12 -8.19 8.57
C LYS A 119 0.82 -8.03 7.23
N GLY A 120 2.14 -8.29 7.18
CA GLY A 120 2.94 -8.22 5.96
C GLY A 120 2.74 -6.92 5.19
N CYS A 121 2.60 -7.02 3.88
CA CYS A 121 2.39 -5.85 3.04
C CYS A 121 1.17 -5.02 3.44
N ASN A 122 0.06 -5.62 3.93
CA ASN A 122 -1.11 -4.86 4.40
C ASN A 122 -0.73 -3.91 5.56
N LYS A 123 0.13 -4.38 6.47
CA LYS A 123 0.67 -3.55 7.53
C LYS A 123 1.60 -2.47 6.96
N HIS A 124 2.57 -2.88 6.16
CA HIS A 124 3.65 -2.01 5.70
C HIS A 124 3.15 -0.88 4.81
N PHE A 125 2.28 -1.15 3.82
CA PHE A 125 1.77 -0.08 2.97
C PHE A 125 0.95 0.94 3.77
N LYS A 126 0.20 0.50 4.79
CA LYS A 126 -0.60 1.41 5.63
C LYS A 126 0.27 2.23 6.55
N ASP A 127 1.11 1.57 7.34
CA ASP A 127 1.86 2.22 8.42
C ASP A 127 3.06 2.98 7.91
N ASP A 128 3.76 2.43 6.91
CA ASP A 128 5.07 2.92 6.48
C ASP A 128 5.00 3.77 5.20
N LEU A 129 3.87 3.74 4.48
CA LEU A 129 3.63 4.59 3.31
C LEU A 129 2.45 5.54 3.52
N VAL A 130 1.22 5.02 3.57
CA VAL A 130 0.01 5.86 3.57
C VAL A 130 -0.02 6.77 4.81
N ALA A 131 0.22 6.24 6.01
CA ALA A 131 0.24 7.02 7.24
C ALA A 131 1.37 8.06 7.30
N GLU A 132 2.47 7.83 6.57
CA GLU A 132 3.58 8.78 6.42
C GLU A 132 3.35 9.81 5.29
N GLY A 133 2.15 9.83 4.70
CA GLY A 133 1.76 10.81 3.69
C GLY A 133 2.15 10.43 2.26
N PHE A 134 2.59 9.20 2.00
CA PHE A 134 2.87 8.76 0.64
C PHE A 134 1.58 8.55 -0.14
N MET A 135 1.53 9.11 -1.35
CA MET A 135 0.46 8.94 -2.32
C MET A 135 1.00 8.91 -3.74
N LEU A 136 0.15 8.57 -4.72
CA LEU A 136 0.52 8.61 -6.12
C LEU A 136 0.12 9.93 -6.77
N ARG A 137 1.06 10.52 -7.51
CA ARG A 137 0.87 11.72 -8.33
C ARG A 137 1.47 11.48 -9.72
N PRO A 138 1.01 12.18 -10.78
CA PRO A 138 1.70 12.15 -12.06
C PRO A 138 3.18 12.52 -11.91
N CYS A 139 4.10 11.78 -12.52
CA CYS A 139 5.54 12.02 -12.40
C CYS A 139 5.96 13.45 -12.75
N LYS A 140 5.30 14.10 -13.71
CA LYS A 140 5.50 15.53 -14.03
C LYS A 140 5.27 16.49 -12.85
N GLU A 141 4.46 16.11 -11.86
CA GLU A 141 4.19 16.91 -10.65
C GLU A 141 5.24 16.64 -9.56
N VAL A 142 5.81 15.43 -9.53
CA VAL A 142 6.81 15.00 -8.55
C VAL A 142 8.21 15.46 -8.95
N ALA A 143 8.50 15.42 -10.25
CA ALA A 143 9.79 15.70 -10.87
C ALA A 143 9.56 16.66 -12.06
N PRO A 144 9.54 17.99 -11.83
CA PRO A 144 9.22 18.99 -12.86
C PRO A 144 10.14 18.96 -14.10
N GLU A 145 11.32 18.34 -13.99
CA GLU A 145 12.23 18.07 -15.09
C GLU A 145 11.64 17.09 -16.14
N ILE A 146 10.65 16.29 -15.76
CA ILE A 146 9.98 15.30 -16.62
C ILE A 146 8.62 15.85 -17.11
N LYS A 147 8.66 16.74 -18.11
CA LYS A 147 7.46 17.54 -18.51
C LYS A 147 6.29 16.75 -19.10
N ASN A 148 6.52 15.55 -19.65
CA ASN A 148 5.52 14.81 -20.43
C ASN A 148 5.16 13.44 -19.82
N ASP A 149 5.57 13.16 -18.59
CA ASP A 149 5.31 11.86 -17.97
C ASP A 149 4.06 11.90 -17.09
N THR A 150 3.02 11.22 -17.57
CA THR A 150 1.74 11.05 -16.87
C THR A 150 1.69 9.77 -16.05
N SER A 151 2.77 9.00 -15.99
CA SER A 151 2.81 7.79 -15.17
C SER A 151 2.70 8.13 -13.67
N PRO A 152 2.11 7.25 -12.85
CA PRO A 152 2.14 7.36 -11.40
C PRO A 152 3.57 7.33 -10.85
N CYS A 153 3.90 8.35 -10.07
CA CYS A 153 5.08 8.42 -9.21
C CYS A 153 4.66 8.46 -7.75
N LEU A 154 5.49 7.83 -6.90
CA LEU A 154 5.34 7.91 -5.46
C LEU A 154 5.77 9.30 -4.97
N TRP A 155 4.89 9.99 -4.29
CA TRP A 155 5.10 11.34 -3.75
C TRP A 155 4.74 11.39 -2.27
N GLN A 156 5.52 12.12 -1.47
CA GLN A 156 5.24 12.29 -0.05
C GLN A 156 4.61 13.66 0.22
N SER A 157 3.40 13.64 0.76
CA SER A 157 2.72 14.83 1.27
C SER A 157 3.45 15.41 2.48
N PRO A 158 3.57 16.74 2.61
CA PRO A 158 4.07 17.37 3.83
C PRO A 158 3.12 17.16 5.02
N GLU A 159 1.83 16.93 4.75
CA GLU A 159 0.80 16.68 5.77
C GLU A 159 0.45 15.20 5.81
N LYS A 160 0.48 14.61 7.01
CA LYS A 160 0.05 13.22 7.24
C LYS A 160 -1.47 13.11 7.15
N PRO A 161 -2.02 12.07 6.49
CA PRO A 161 -3.45 11.87 6.38
C PRO A 161 -4.07 11.53 7.74
N SER A 162 -5.37 11.81 7.89
CA SER A 162 -6.13 11.38 9.07
C SER A 162 -6.27 9.85 9.12
N LYS A 163 -6.53 9.28 10.31
CA LYS A 163 -6.78 7.83 10.47
C LYS A 163 -7.90 7.35 9.54
N GLN A 164 -8.98 8.14 9.42
CA GLN A 164 -10.07 7.84 8.50
C GLN A 164 -9.58 7.78 7.05
N ALA A 165 -8.75 8.73 6.61
CA ALA A 165 -8.20 8.73 5.26
C ALA A 165 -7.26 7.53 5.02
N VAL A 166 -6.47 7.09 6.01
CA VAL A 166 -5.64 5.87 5.92
C VAL A 166 -6.52 4.62 5.74
N ASP A 167 -7.62 4.54 6.49
CA ASP A 167 -8.53 3.38 6.50
C ASP A 167 -9.61 3.43 5.42
N THR A 168 -9.53 4.41 4.51
CA THR A 168 -10.42 4.58 3.36
C THR A 168 -9.86 3.88 2.13
N TYR A 169 -10.69 3.05 1.49
CA TYR A 169 -10.36 2.44 0.21
C TYR A 169 -10.17 3.48 -0.90
N GLU A 170 -9.05 3.38 -1.63
CA GLU A 170 -8.79 4.14 -2.86
C GLU A 170 -8.00 3.27 -3.84
N VAL A 171 -8.31 3.34 -5.14
CA VAL A 171 -7.69 2.49 -6.18
C VAL A 171 -6.16 2.63 -6.21
N TRP A 172 -5.64 3.85 -5.98
CA TRP A 172 -4.20 4.05 -5.96
C TRP A 172 -3.51 3.34 -4.78
N LYS A 173 -4.17 3.22 -3.62
CA LYS A 173 -3.66 2.48 -2.46
C LYS A 173 -3.55 1.00 -2.76
N GLU A 174 -4.51 0.45 -3.50
CA GLU A 174 -4.45 -0.91 -4.00
C GLU A 174 -3.27 -1.13 -4.93
N GLY A 175 -2.98 -0.17 -5.82
CA GLY A 175 -1.78 -0.23 -6.64
C GLY A 175 -0.48 -0.26 -5.83
N VAL A 176 -0.39 0.52 -4.76
CA VAL A 176 0.77 0.49 -3.84
C VAL A 176 0.84 -0.82 -3.05
N PHE A 177 -0.30 -1.34 -2.59
CA PHE A 177 -0.37 -2.64 -1.93
C PHE A 177 0.10 -3.77 -2.84
N TYR A 178 -0.41 -3.85 -4.08
CA TYR A 178 0.05 -4.85 -5.05
C TYR A 178 1.51 -4.67 -5.44
N ALA A 179 2.03 -3.44 -5.47
CA ALA A 179 3.46 -3.19 -5.67
C ALA A 179 4.28 -3.81 -4.53
N CYS A 180 3.84 -3.70 -3.28
CA CYS A 180 4.47 -4.37 -2.14
C CYS A 180 4.38 -5.89 -2.27
N GLU A 181 3.22 -6.46 -2.55
CA GLU A 181 3.04 -7.91 -2.69
C GLU A 181 3.98 -8.50 -3.77
N GLN A 182 4.02 -7.86 -4.94
CA GLN A 182 4.83 -8.30 -6.08
C GLN A 182 6.34 -8.07 -5.92
N SER A 183 6.80 -7.41 -4.85
CA SER A 183 8.22 -7.09 -4.65
C SER A 183 8.79 -7.55 -3.32
N ILE A 184 8.07 -7.37 -2.21
CA ILE A 184 8.52 -7.76 -0.88
C ILE A 184 7.92 -9.12 -0.51
N SER A 185 6.59 -9.22 -0.44
CA SER A 185 5.88 -10.43 0.03
C SER A 185 6.31 -11.71 -0.72
N HIS A 186 6.36 -11.66 -2.05
CA HIS A 186 6.79 -12.80 -2.88
C HIS A 186 8.28 -13.14 -2.80
N HIS A 187 9.09 -12.26 -2.23
CA HIS A 187 10.54 -12.37 -2.22
C HIS A 187 11.12 -12.25 -0.80
N THR A 188 10.32 -12.43 0.25
CA THR A 188 10.72 -12.25 1.65
C THR A 188 12.00 -13.04 1.97
N ASP A 189 12.00 -14.36 1.79
CA ASP A 189 13.14 -15.22 2.12
C ASP A 189 14.41 -14.79 1.37
N ALA A 190 14.29 -14.61 0.05
CA ALA A 190 15.43 -14.23 -0.80
C ALA A 190 15.95 -12.81 -0.50
N LEU A 191 15.07 -11.90 -0.09
CA LEU A 191 15.45 -10.55 0.35
C LEU A 191 16.16 -10.62 1.70
N SER A 192 15.64 -11.38 2.65
CA SER A 192 16.24 -11.56 3.99
C SER A 192 17.65 -12.12 3.89
N GLU A 193 17.85 -13.20 3.12
CA GLU A 193 19.16 -13.81 2.89
C GLU A 193 20.15 -12.81 2.27
N ALA A 194 19.76 -12.18 1.15
CA ALA A 194 20.62 -11.26 0.42
C ALA A 194 20.96 -9.99 1.21
N LEU A 195 20.00 -9.46 1.99
CA LEU A 195 20.20 -8.29 2.83
C LEU A 195 21.10 -8.63 4.03
N ALA A 196 20.88 -9.76 4.68
CA ALA A 196 21.70 -10.22 5.81
C ALA A 196 23.15 -10.44 5.38
N GLU A 197 23.40 -11.06 4.22
CA GLU A 197 24.73 -11.22 3.66
C GLU A 197 25.39 -9.85 3.41
N ARG A 198 24.65 -8.92 2.80
CA ARG A 198 25.18 -7.60 2.42
C ARG A 198 25.50 -6.71 3.61
N LEU A 199 24.68 -6.77 4.67
CA LEU A 199 24.78 -5.91 5.84
C LEU A 199 25.66 -6.49 6.96
N ARG A 200 26.07 -7.76 6.85
CA ARG A 200 26.87 -8.44 7.88
C ARG A 200 28.17 -7.69 8.17
N GLY A 201 28.32 -7.25 9.43
CA GLY A 201 29.53 -6.60 9.94
C GLY A 201 29.73 -5.15 9.50
N GLN A 202 28.78 -4.54 8.79
CA GLN A 202 28.86 -3.15 8.35
C GLN A 202 28.02 -2.25 9.26
N ARG A 203 28.63 -1.17 9.81
CA ARG A 203 27.94 -0.23 10.72
C ARG A 203 27.43 1.03 10.01
N ASP A 204 28.10 1.49 8.96
CA ASP A 204 27.85 2.78 8.30
C ASP A 204 27.38 2.59 6.85
N VAL A 205 26.37 1.75 6.63
CA VAL A 205 25.86 1.44 5.29
C VAL A 205 24.76 2.40 4.87
N ASN A 206 24.81 2.87 3.63
CA ASN A 206 23.68 3.57 3.04
C ASN A 206 22.53 2.59 2.75
N LEU A 207 21.58 2.48 3.69
CA LEU A 207 20.42 1.59 3.59
C LEU A 207 19.59 1.84 2.32
N THR A 208 19.57 3.07 1.81
CA THR A 208 18.83 3.40 0.57
C THR A 208 19.45 2.70 -0.62
N GLU A 209 20.78 2.70 -0.72
CA GLU A 209 21.50 2.05 -1.81
C GLU A 209 21.37 0.53 -1.73
N VAL A 210 21.49 -0.04 -0.52
CA VAL A 210 21.30 -1.49 -0.30
C VAL A 210 19.87 -1.92 -0.66
N ALA A 211 18.86 -1.18 -0.21
CA ALA A 211 17.47 -1.43 -0.55
C ALA A 211 17.25 -1.36 -2.07
N GLN A 212 17.83 -0.35 -2.74
CA GLN A 212 17.75 -0.22 -4.20
C GLN A 212 18.35 -1.44 -4.91
N GLN A 213 19.55 -1.87 -4.52
CA GLN A 213 20.20 -3.03 -5.12
C GLN A 213 19.42 -4.32 -4.89
N ALA A 214 18.90 -4.53 -3.69
CA ALA A 214 18.09 -5.71 -3.35
C ALA A 214 16.77 -5.74 -4.14
N CYS A 215 16.03 -4.62 -4.20
CA CYS A 215 14.80 -4.51 -4.98
C CYS A 215 15.00 -4.75 -6.48
N GLN A 216 16.11 -4.27 -7.04
CA GLN A 216 16.42 -4.45 -8.46
C GLN A 216 16.84 -5.89 -8.77
N LYS A 217 17.73 -6.48 -7.97
CA LYS A 217 18.35 -7.80 -8.25
C LYS A 217 17.50 -8.97 -7.79
N VAL A 218 17.00 -8.91 -6.55
CA VAL A 218 16.25 -10.01 -5.91
C VAL A 218 14.78 -9.93 -6.27
N ALA A 219 14.15 -8.77 -6.02
CA ALA A 219 12.73 -8.55 -6.33
C ALA A 219 12.45 -8.23 -7.81
N LYS A 220 13.50 -8.16 -8.65
CA LYS A 220 13.43 -7.97 -10.12
C LYS A 220 12.56 -6.78 -10.53
N CYS A 221 12.55 -5.72 -9.73
CA CYS A 221 11.52 -4.68 -9.85
C CYS A 221 11.59 -3.93 -11.20
N GLU A 222 12.77 -3.79 -11.81
CA GLU A 222 13.00 -3.06 -13.08
C GLU A 222 12.71 -3.85 -14.36
N SER A 223 12.57 -5.17 -14.27
CA SER A 223 12.50 -6.06 -15.45
C SER A 223 11.36 -5.71 -16.44
N VAL A 224 10.30 -5.04 -15.97
CA VAL A 224 9.11 -4.73 -16.77
C VAL A 224 9.29 -3.50 -17.67
N LYS A 225 10.02 -2.47 -17.23
CA LYS A 225 10.19 -1.23 -18.02
C LYS A 225 11.00 -1.48 -19.28
N LYS A 226 12.09 -2.24 -19.17
CA LYS A 226 12.97 -2.59 -20.29
C LYS A 226 12.27 -3.43 -21.37
N ALA A 227 11.29 -4.25 -21.00
CA ALA A 227 10.55 -5.08 -21.94
C ALA A 227 9.61 -4.26 -22.86
N LYS A 228 9.05 -3.13 -22.38
CA LYS A 228 8.20 -2.25 -23.20
C LYS A 228 9.02 -1.43 -24.20
N GLU A 229 10.22 -1.02 -23.85
CA GLU A 229 11.10 -0.23 -24.74
C GLU A 229 11.79 -1.11 -25.80
N ALA A 230 12.08 -2.37 -25.49
CA ALA A 230 12.86 -3.25 -26.38
C ALA A 230 12.07 -3.81 -27.58
N LYS A 231 10.75 -3.61 -27.65
CA LYS A 231 9.94 -4.09 -28.77
C LYS A 231 9.58 -2.91 -29.68
N PRO A 232 10.38 -2.60 -30.74
CA PRO A 232 9.96 -1.62 -31.72
C PRO A 232 8.57 -2.00 -32.25
N PRO A 233 7.66 -1.04 -32.44
CA PRO A 233 6.35 -1.32 -33.01
C PRO A 233 6.58 -2.09 -34.31
N PRO A 234 5.84 -3.19 -34.58
CA PRO A 234 6.02 -3.96 -35.80
C PRO A 234 5.88 -3.01 -36.98
N ALA A 235 7.01 -2.74 -37.64
CA ALA A 235 7.10 -1.90 -38.82
C ALA A 235 6.38 -2.63 -39.96
N GLY A 236 5.06 -2.53 -40.02
CA GLY A 236 4.32 -3.27 -41.06
C GLY A 236 2.82 -3.49 -40.87
N ALA A 237 2.14 -2.89 -39.90
CA ALA A 237 0.67 -2.87 -39.94
C ALA A 237 0.21 -1.74 -40.87
N GLY A 238 0.38 -1.96 -42.18
CA GLY A 238 -0.14 -1.11 -43.23
C GLY A 238 -1.65 -0.91 -43.03
N SER A 239 -2.04 0.35 -42.90
CA SER A 239 -3.42 0.82 -42.96
C SER A 239 -3.99 0.47 -44.34
N THR A 240 -4.56 -0.74 -44.46
CA THR A 240 -5.48 -1.03 -45.55
C THR A 240 -6.81 -0.39 -45.18
N SER A 241 -6.96 0.89 -45.51
CA SER A 241 -8.24 1.58 -45.51
C SER A 241 -9.17 0.90 -46.50
N GLN A 242 -9.91 -0.12 -46.06
CA GLN A 242 -11.07 -0.60 -46.80
C GLN A 242 -12.27 0.27 -46.42
N ALA A 243 -12.61 1.17 -47.33
CA ALA A 243 -13.80 2.00 -47.26
C ALA A 243 -15.06 1.12 -47.14
N PRO A 244 -16.02 1.45 -46.25
CA PRO A 244 -17.28 0.74 -46.18
C PRO A 244 -18.11 0.99 -47.45
N LYS A 245 -18.36 -0.08 -48.22
CA LYS A 245 -19.34 -0.07 -49.32
C LYS A 245 -20.72 0.26 -48.74
N LYS A 246 -21.30 1.38 -49.17
CA LYS A 246 -22.74 1.71 -49.03
C LYS A 246 -23.59 0.57 -49.62
N GLY A 247 -24.11 -0.29 -48.75
CA GLY A 247 -25.19 -1.22 -49.07
C GLY A 247 -26.51 -0.46 -49.11
N LYS A 248 -27.16 -0.50 -50.27
CA LYS A 248 -28.38 0.21 -50.66
C LYS A 248 -29.46 -0.85 -50.89
N GLY A 249 -30.68 -0.63 -50.38
CA GLY A 249 -31.89 -1.43 -50.64
C GLY A 249 -32.13 -2.54 -49.60
N SER A 250 -33.34 -2.95 -49.24
CA SER A 250 -34.69 -2.84 -49.81
C SER A 250 -35.67 -3.18 -48.66
N LYS A 251 -36.76 -2.42 -48.43
CA LYS A 251 -38.11 -2.62 -48.98
C LYS A 251 -38.79 -3.95 -48.56
N LYS A 252 -39.88 -3.86 -47.79
CA LYS A 252 -41.21 -4.55 -47.88
C LYS A 252 -41.81 -4.79 -46.47
N GLU A 253 -43.00 -4.24 -46.21
CA GLU A 253 -44.31 -4.96 -46.08
C GLU A 253 -44.31 -5.92 -44.87
N LEU A 254 -45.21 -5.86 -43.89
CA LEU A 254 -46.62 -5.46 -43.82
C LEU A 254 -46.94 -4.93 -42.42
#